data_AF-A0AA39U7L6-F1
#
_entry.id   AF-A0AA39U7L6-F1
#
_cell.length_a   1.000
_cell.length_b   1.000
_cell.length_c   1.000
_cell.angle_alpha   90.00
_cell.angle_beta   90.00
_cell.angle_gamma   90.00
#
_symmetry.space_group_name_H-M   'P 1'
#
loop_
_entity.id
_entity.type
_entity.pdbx_description
1 polymer ?
#
loop_
_entity_poly.entity_id
_entity_poly.type
_entity_poly.pdbx_seq_one_letter_code
_entity_poly.pdbx_strand_id
1 'polypeptide(L)'
;LRGCVSDVEKMKGFLTANLEVPEDHIHSLISTQPSGRSINITSDLPGRLVDTYTCYFGLDPWILHGDNIIVYFLGHGSSYFCADYYTDEIENAGCIEAICPVDRAPRSHSFRGSIPDISDREFNTILVEISRTKGHHITCTLDC
;
A
#
# COMPACT_ATOMS: atom_id res chain seq x y z
N LEU A 1 -6.13 -1.61 13.57
CA LEU A 1 -5.12 -1.29 14.59
C LEU A 1 -5.40 0.10 15.17
N ARG A 2 -5.12 0.35 16.46
CA ARG A 2 -5.51 1.62 17.12
C ARG A 2 -4.51 2.77 16.91
N GLY A 3 -3.24 2.47 16.61
CA GLY A 3 -2.18 3.47 16.44
C GLY A 3 -2.06 4.05 15.03
N CYS A 4 -2.37 3.27 13.99
CA CYS A 4 -2.04 3.60 12.60
C CYS A 4 -2.54 4.98 12.15
N VAL A 5 -3.79 5.35 12.45
CA VAL A 5 -4.30 6.68 12.08
C VAL A 5 -3.50 7.79 12.75
N SER A 6 -3.21 7.65 14.05
CA SER A 6 -2.42 8.63 14.78
C SER A 6 -0.99 8.75 14.24
N ASP A 7 -0.40 7.64 13.79
CA ASP A 7 0.98 7.65 13.31
C ASP A 7 1.08 8.20 11.88
N VAL A 8 0.07 7.98 11.02
CA VAL A 8 -0.05 8.68 9.72
C VAL A 8 -0.16 10.20 9.94
N GLU A 9 -1.01 10.66 10.86
CA GLU A 9 -1.18 12.09 11.14
C GLU A 9 0.11 12.73 11.67
N LYS A 10 0.85 12.03 12.55
CA LYS A 10 2.17 12.49 13.01
C LYS A 10 3.19 12.55 11.87
N MET A 11 3.21 11.54 10.99
CA MET A 11 4.10 11.53 9.83
C MET A 11 3.75 12.69 8.90
N LYS A 12 2.47 12.93 8.61
CA LYS A 12 2.03 14.08 7.82
C LYS A 12 2.51 15.39 8.45
N GLY A 13 2.32 15.55 9.76
CA GLY A 13 2.82 16.72 10.51
C GLY A 13 4.33 16.89 10.43
N PHE A 14 5.11 15.80 10.49
CA PHE A 14 6.56 15.84 10.31
C PHE A 14 6.96 16.24 8.89
N LEU A 15 6.31 15.68 7.85
CA LEU A 15 6.58 16.02 6.45
C LEU A 15 6.34 17.51 6.17
N THR A 16 5.25 18.06 6.68
CA THR A 16 4.90 19.47 6.45
C THR A 16 5.73 20.42 7.32
N ALA A 17 5.87 20.13 8.61
CA ALA A 17 6.50 21.06 9.56
C ALA A 17 8.03 20.99 9.59
N ASN A 18 8.63 19.83 9.29
CA ASN A 18 10.07 19.62 9.39
C ASN A 18 10.76 19.46 8.03
N LEU A 19 10.07 18.88 7.05
CA LEU A 19 10.59 18.70 5.69
C LEU A 19 10.02 19.68 4.67
N GLU A 20 9.13 20.59 5.10
CA GLU A 20 8.51 21.63 4.28
C GLU A 20 7.81 21.09 3.02
N VAL A 21 7.32 19.84 3.08
CA VAL A 21 6.56 19.23 1.97
C VAL A 21 5.19 19.91 1.88
N PRO A 22 4.81 20.47 0.72
CA PRO A 22 3.48 21.06 0.52
C PRO A 22 2.35 20.05 0.77
N GLU A 23 1.23 20.49 1.36
CA GLU A 23 0.12 19.58 1.68
C GLU A 23 -0.50 18.92 0.44
N ASP A 24 -0.52 19.63 -0.69
CA ASP A 24 -1.00 19.15 -1.99
C ASP A 24 -0.05 18.11 -2.62
N HIS A 25 1.16 17.96 -2.10
CA HIS A 25 2.12 16.92 -2.46
C HIS A 25 2.03 15.69 -1.55
N ILE A 26 1.07 15.65 -0.61
CA ILE A 26 0.88 14.53 0.32
C ILE A 26 -0.47 13.86 0.08
N HIS A 27 -0.45 12.60 -0.33
CA HIS A 27 -1.64 11.77 -0.45
C HIS A 27 -1.75 10.81 0.74
N SER A 28 -2.82 10.94 1.52
CA SER A 28 -3.08 10.10 2.69
C SER A 28 -4.28 9.20 2.46
N LEU A 29 -4.07 7.88 2.57
CA LEU A 29 -5.13 6.87 2.49
C LEU A 29 -5.41 6.33 3.89
N ILE A 30 -6.40 6.92 4.56
CA ILE A 30 -6.74 6.61 5.94
C ILE A 30 -8.12 5.98 5.99
N SER A 31 -8.25 4.83 6.65
CA SER A 31 -9.54 4.27 7.00
C SER A 31 -9.83 4.49 8.48
N THR A 32 -10.93 5.18 8.75
CA THR A 32 -11.37 5.53 10.11
C THR A 32 -12.42 4.58 10.67
N GLN A 33 -12.81 3.53 9.92
CA GLN A 33 -13.91 2.67 10.33
C GLN A 33 -13.47 1.27 10.78
N PRO A 34 -14.06 0.73 11.87
CA PRO A 34 -13.91 -0.66 12.25
C PRO A 34 -14.71 -1.52 11.26
N SER A 35 -14.00 -2.33 10.48
CA SER A 35 -14.47 -3.51 9.72
C SER A 35 -16.00 -3.70 9.64
N GLY A 36 -16.62 -3.41 8.49
CA GLY A 36 -17.89 -4.08 8.16
C GLY A 36 -18.84 -3.38 7.19
N ARG A 37 -19.01 -2.06 7.23
CA ARG A 37 -19.95 -1.35 6.33
C ARG A 37 -19.45 0.05 6.04
N SER A 38 -19.40 0.39 4.75
CA SER A 38 -18.98 1.68 4.17
C SER A 38 -17.60 2.14 4.62
N ILE A 39 -16.56 1.88 3.82
CA ILE A 39 -15.29 2.57 4.01
C ILE A 39 -15.50 4.01 3.54
N ASN A 40 -15.62 4.96 4.47
CA ASN A 40 -15.40 6.37 4.14
C ASN A 40 -13.90 6.56 3.96
N ILE A 41 -13.39 6.18 2.79
CA ILE A 41 -12.09 6.67 2.38
C ILE A 41 -12.32 8.16 2.15
N THR A 42 -11.66 9.03 2.91
CA THR A 42 -11.63 10.47 2.61
C THR A 42 -10.72 10.74 1.42
N SER A 43 -10.85 9.94 0.36
CA SER A 43 -10.12 10.06 -0.89
C SER A 43 -11.11 10.23 -2.02
N ASP A 44 -10.81 11.13 -2.96
CA ASP A 44 -11.59 11.35 -4.17
C ASP A 44 -11.46 10.22 -5.22
N LEU A 45 -11.03 9.00 -4.85
CA LEU A 45 -10.70 7.93 -5.79
C LEU A 45 -11.55 6.66 -5.65
N PRO A 46 -12.00 6.09 -6.78
CA PRO A 46 -12.54 4.75 -6.83
C PRO A 46 -11.39 3.73 -7.06
N GLY A 47 -11.26 2.77 -6.13
CA GLY A 47 -10.57 1.50 -6.39
C GLY A 47 -9.21 1.33 -5.72
N ARG A 48 -9.09 0.21 -4.98
CA ARG A 48 -7.92 -0.59 -4.62
C ARG A 48 -6.59 0.15 -4.40
N LEU A 49 -5.89 -0.16 -3.30
CA LEU A 49 -4.53 0.33 -3.03
C LEU A 49 -3.58 0.16 -4.23
N VAL A 50 -3.64 -0.95 -4.97
CA VAL A 50 -2.83 -1.18 -6.19
C VAL A 50 -3.13 -0.17 -7.30
N ASP A 51 -4.41 0.14 -7.52
CA ASP A 51 -4.83 1.15 -8.49
C ASP A 51 -4.36 2.53 -8.03
N THR A 52 -4.35 2.78 -6.72
CA THR A 52 -3.81 4.01 -6.13
C THR A 52 -2.30 4.13 -6.36
N TYR A 53 -1.51 3.08 -6.06
CA TYR A 53 -0.07 3.11 -6.25
C TYR A 53 0.34 3.25 -7.73
N THR A 54 -0.35 2.54 -8.63
CA THR A 54 -0.05 2.57 -10.07
C THR A 54 -0.49 3.88 -10.71
N CYS A 55 -1.66 4.40 -10.33
CA CYS A 55 -2.21 5.64 -10.88
C CYS A 55 -1.42 6.87 -10.38
N TYR A 56 -1.12 6.97 -9.09
CA TYR A 56 -0.39 8.13 -8.58
C TYR A 56 1.08 8.10 -8.96
N PHE A 57 1.83 7.07 -8.57
CA PHE A 57 3.27 7.18 -8.68
C PHE A 57 3.81 6.93 -10.10
N GLY A 58 3.08 6.17 -10.93
CA GLY A 58 3.45 5.94 -12.33
C GLY A 58 2.94 7.03 -13.29
N LEU A 59 1.73 7.55 -13.06
CA LEU A 59 1.03 8.41 -14.01
C LEU A 59 0.82 9.85 -13.56
N ASP A 60 1.05 10.18 -12.28
CA ASP A 60 0.86 11.56 -11.83
C ASP A 60 1.88 12.47 -12.51
N PRO A 61 1.44 13.43 -13.36
CA PRO A 61 2.34 14.33 -14.07
C PRO A 61 2.99 15.36 -13.14
N TRP A 62 2.51 15.53 -11.91
CA TRP A 62 3.09 16.43 -10.91
C TRP A 62 4.33 15.84 -10.25
N ILE A 63 4.51 14.51 -10.28
CA ILE A 63 5.73 13.86 -9.83
C ILE A 63 6.72 13.81 -11.00
N LEU A 64 7.81 14.57 -10.89
CA LEU A 64 8.85 14.67 -11.90
C LEU A 64 9.97 13.66 -11.66
N HIS A 65 10.74 13.39 -12.71
CA HIS A 65 11.88 12.51 -12.61
C HIS A 65 12.96 13.12 -11.70
N GLY A 66 13.34 12.40 -10.64
CA GLY A 66 14.34 12.81 -9.65
C GLY A 66 13.76 13.37 -8.36
N ASP A 67 12.43 13.56 -8.29
CA ASP A 67 11.75 13.98 -7.06
C ASP A 67 11.91 12.95 -5.93
N ASN A 68 11.89 13.44 -4.69
CA ASN A 68 11.91 12.58 -3.52
C ASN A 68 10.50 12.01 -3.28
N ILE A 69 10.38 10.68 -3.33
CA ILE A 69 9.12 9.96 -3.12
C ILE A 69 9.18 9.26 -1.77
N ILE A 70 8.18 9.51 -0.92
CA ILE A 70 8.04 8.85 0.39
C ILE A 70 6.79 7.97 0.36
N VAL A 71 6.96 6.68 0.61
CA VAL A 71 5.89 5.70 0.81
C VAL A 71 5.87 5.29 2.28
N TYR A 72 4.76 5.55 2.95
CA TYR A 72 4.58 5.22 4.36
C TYR A 72 3.31 4.39 4.56
N PHE A 73 3.47 3.16 5.03
CA PHE A 73 2.37 2.23 5.28
C PHE A 73 2.33 1.83 6.76
N LEU A 74 1.13 1.89 7.33
CA LEU A 74 0.81 1.44 8.68
C LEU A 74 -0.42 0.55 8.62
N GLY A 75 -0.28 -0.72 8.99
CA GLY A 75 -1.39 -1.64 8.82
C GLY A 75 -1.10 -3.05 9.30
N HIS A 76 -1.88 -4.00 8.79
CA HIS A 76 -1.57 -5.41 9.02
C HIS A 76 -0.66 -5.92 7.91
N GLY A 77 0.36 -6.69 8.29
CA GLY A 77 0.99 -7.68 7.41
C GLY A 77 0.28 -9.03 7.50
N SER A 78 0.48 -9.85 6.48
CA SER A 78 0.13 -11.28 6.45
C SER A 78 1.26 -12.07 5.79
N SER A 79 1.37 -13.35 6.17
CA SER A 79 2.34 -14.28 5.60
C SER A 79 1.60 -15.53 5.12
N TYR A 80 1.86 -15.93 3.89
CA TYR A 80 1.24 -17.09 3.24
C TYR A 80 2.31 -18.14 2.96
N PHE A 81 2.25 -19.28 3.66
CA PHE A 81 3.19 -20.37 3.39
C PHE A 81 2.88 -21.01 2.06
N CYS A 82 3.91 -21.18 1.22
CA CYS A 82 3.74 -21.82 -0.08
C CYS A 82 3.21 -23.25 0.05
N ALA A 83 3.58 -23.96 1.13
CA ALA A 83 3.09 -25.30 1.44
C ALA A 83 1.57 -25.42 1.64
N ASP A 84 0.87 -24.32 1.94
CA ASP A 84 -0.59 -24.33 2.06
C ASP A 84 -1.28 -24.35 0.68
N TYR A 85 -0.54 -24.06 -0.41
CA TYR A 85 -1.10 -23.85 -1.75
C TYR A 85 -0.46 -24.73 -2.83
N TYR A 86 0.80 -25.15 -2.66
CA TYR A 86 1.56 -25.94 -3.62
C TYR A 86 1.93 -27.30 -3.03
N THR A 87 1.71 -28.37 -3.79
CA THR A 87 2.02 -29.75 -3.37
C THR A 87 3.44 -30.18 -3.76
N ASP A 88 4.07 -29.49 -4.70
CA ASP A 88 5.40 -29.85 -5.21
C ASP A 88 6.51 -29.35 -4.27
N GLU A 89 7.51 -30.21 -3.99
CA GLU A 89 8.57 -29.97 -2.98
C GLU A 89 9.44 -28.73 -3.25
N ILE A 90 9.56 -28.30 -4.51
CA ILE A 90 10.34 -27.12 -4.87
C ILE A 90 9.50 -25.85 -4.69
N GLU A 91 8.22 -25.90 -5.02
CA GLU A 91 7.30 -24.75 -4.98
C GLU A 91 6.72 -24.51 -3.60
N ASN A 92 6.73 -25.52 -2.71
CA ASN A 92 6.21 -25.42 -1.34
C ASN A 92 7.19 -24.75 -0.36
N ALA A 93 8.42 -24.45 -0.79
CA ALA A 93 9.43 -23.83 0.04
C ALA A 93 9.21 -22.31 0.16
N GLY A 94 9.08 -21.82 1.39
CA GLY A 94 9.04 -20.39 1.71
C GLY A 94 7.64 -19.84 2.01
N CYS A 95 7.57 -18.52 2.07
CA CYS A 95 6.36 -17.76 2.32
C CYS A 95 6.30 -16.53 1.42
N ILE A 96 5.08 -16.05 1.19
CA ILE A 96 4.80 -14.77 0.54
C ILE A 96 4.30 -13.83 1.62
N GLU A 97 5.07 -12.79 1.89
CA GLU A 97 4.64 -11.70 2.76
C GLU A 97 3.73 -10.77 1.98
N ALA A 98 2.76 -10.16 2.67
CA ALA A 98 1.81 -9.27 2.04
C ALA A 98 1.37 -8.16 3.00
N ILE A 99 1.07 -6.99 2.45
CA ILE A 99 0.35 -5.95 3.18
C ILE A 99 -1.15 -6.14 2.98
N CYS A 100 -1.93 -5.82 4.01
CA CYS A 100 -3.35 -6.05 4.03
C CYS A 100 -4.15 -4.76 3.78
N PRO A 101 -4.76 -4.58 2.60
CA PRO A 101 -5.67 -3.47 2.34
C PRO A 101 -6.86 -3.46 3.28
N VAL A 102 -7.40 -2.28 3.55
CA VAL A 102 -8.59 -2.14 4.39
C VAL A 102 -9.86 -2.71 3.74
N ASP A 103 -9.90 -2.71 2.41
CA ASP A 103 -10.98 -3.27 1.59
C ASP A 103 -10.78 -4.76 1.29
N ARG A 104 -9.78 -5.43 1.92
CA ARG A 104 -9.61 -6.87 1.81
C ARG A 104 -10.93 -7.57 2.18
N ALA A 105 -11.43 -8.39 1.28
CA ALA A 105 -12.67 -9.12 1.52
C ALA A 105 -12.33 -10.55 1.94
N PRO A 106 -13.02 -11.12 2.95
CA PRO A 106 -12.87 -12.53 3.29
C PRO A 106 -13.02 -13.39 2.04
N ARG A 107 -12.28 -14.50 1.98
CA ARG A 107 -12.42 -15.49 0.91
C ARG A 107 -13.85 -16.06 0.92
N SER A 108 -14.74 -15.43 0.17
CA SER A 108 -15.97 -16.07 -0.31
C SER A 108 -15.56 -17.27 -1.17
N HIS A 109 -16.35 -18.35 -1.14
CA HIS A 109 -16.14 -19.53 -1.99
C HIS A 109 -16.14 -19.22 -3.50
N SER A 110 -16.55 -18.01 -3.89
CA SER A 110 -16.30 -17.44 -5.22
C SER A 110 -15.15 -16.43 -5.19
N PHE A 111 -14.05 -16.74 -5.90
CA PHE A 111 -12.96 -15.79 -6.18
C PHE A 111 -13.42 -14.51 -6.91
N ARG A 112 -14.63 -14.50 -7.48
CA ARG A 112 -15.22 -13.31 -8.12
C ARG A 112 -15.61 -12.29 -7.04
N GLY A 113 -14.75 -11.28 -6.87
CA GLY A 113 -15.04 -10.07 -6.11
C GLY A 113 -14.34 -9.95 -4.75
N SER A 114 -13.46 -10.91 -4.38
CA SER A 114 -12.61 -10.75 -3.20
C SER A 114 -11.39 -9.89 -3.56
N ILE A 115 -11.16 -8.82 -2.81
CA ILE A 115 -9.95 -7.99 -2.92
C ILE A 115 -8.85 -8.70 -2.12
N PRO A 116 -7.76 -9.15 -2.78
CA PRO A 116 -6.67 -9.84 -2.10
C PRO A 116 -5.77 -8.86 -1.34
N ASP A 117 -4.94 -9.42 -0.46
CA ASP A 117 -3.77 -8.72 0.08
C ASP A 117 -2.77 -8.43 -1.06
N ILE A 118 -1.85 -7.47 -0.86
CA ILE A 118 -0.83 -7.11 -1.85
C ILE A 118 0.47 -7.78 -1.45
N SER A 119 0.95 -8.71 -2.26
CA SER A 119 2.21 -9.41 -1.99
C SER A 119 3.43 -8.50 -2.07
N ASP A 120 4.48 -8.87 -1.35
CA ASP A 120 5.82 -8.29 -1.45
C ASP A 120 6.33 -8.22 -2.91
N ARG A 121 6.02 -9.24 -3.72
CA ARG A 121 6.36 -9.29 -5.15
C ARG A 121 5.62 -8.23 -5.96
N GLU A 122 4.32 -8.07 -5.75
CA GLU A 122 3.51 -7.02 -6.40
C GLU A 122 3.96 -5.63 -5.95
N PHE A 123 4.18 -5.46 -4.65
CA PHE A 123 4.67 -4.20 -4.09
C PHE A 123 6.05 -3.83 -4.63
N ASN A 124 6.98 -4.79 -4.72
CA ASN A 124 8.28 -4.57 -5.34
C ASN A 124 8.15 -4.22 -6.84
N THR A 125 7.22 -4.84 -7.56
CA THR A 125 6.97 -4.52 -8.97
C THR A 125 6.50 -3.06 -9.14
N ILE A 126 5.61 -2.60 -8.25
CA ILE A 126 5.17 -1.20 -8.19
C ILE A 126 6.38 -0.29 -7.95
N LEU A 127 7.19 -0.55 -6.92
CA LEU A 127 8.37 0.27 -6.62
C LEU A 127 9.37 0.33 -7.78
N VAL A 128 9.58 -0.80 -8.47
CA VAL A 128 10.41 -0.86 -9.68
C VAL A 128 9.85 0.05 -10.78
N GLU A 129 8.55 0.04 -11.02
CA GLU A 129 7.94 0.87 -12.05
C GLU A 129 8.02 2.37 -11.74
N ILE A 130 7.80 2.74 -10.48
CA ILE A 130 8.03 4.11 -9.99
C ILE A 130 9.49 4.49 -10.21
N SER A 131 10.41 3.59 -9.84
CA SER A 131 11.84 3.82 -9.97
C SER A 131 12.28 4.05 -11.43
N ARG A 132 11.65 3.33 -12.37
CA ARG A 132 11.92 3.44 -13.80
C ARG A 132 11.35 4.72 -14.41
N THR A 133 10.18 5.17 -13.95
CA THR A 133 9.46 6.30 -14.54
C THR A 133 9.78 7.64 -13.88
N LYS A 134 10.04 7.64 -12.56
CA LYS A 134 10.25 8.82 -11.72
C LYS A 134 11.65 8.91 -11.11
N GLY A 135 12.48 7.88 -11.26
CA GLY A 135 13.84 7.83 -10.71
C GLY A 135 13.91 7.18 -9.33
N HIS A 136 15.13 7.08 -8.80
CA HIS A 136 15.45 6.13 -7.71
C HIS A 136 15.38 6.71 -6.28
N HIS A 137 14.92 7.96 -6.10
CA HIS A 137 14.84 8.62 -4.79
C HIS A 137 13.56 8.23 -4.03
N ILE A 138 13.44 6.94 -3.70
CA ILE A 138 12.25 6.37 -3.07
C ILE A 138 12.60 5.92 -1.66
N THR A 139 11.93 6.48 -0.65
CA THR A 139 12.00 6.02 0.74
C THR A 139 10.71 5.29 1.08
N CYS A 140 10.81 4.01 1.44
CA CYS A 140 9.66 3.19 1.80
C CYS A 140 9.78 2.71 3.25
N THR A 141 8.77 3.00 4.06
CA THR A 141 8.68 2.54 5.45
C THR A 141 7.37 1.79 5.64
N LEU A 142 7.49 0.51 6.02
CA LEU A 142 6.37 -0.39 6.29
C LEU A 142 6.38 -0.73 7.79
N ASP A 143 5.29 -0.40 8.48
CA ASP A 143 5.07 -0.73 9.89
C ASP A 143 3.80 -1.60 9.97
N CYS A 144 4.02 -2.92 9.95
CA CYS A 144 3.03 -3.95 9.66
C CYS A 144 3.21 -5.25 10.46
#